data_AF-A0A1N7CVS8-F1
#
_entry.id   AF-A0A1N7CVS8-F1
#
_cell.length_a   1.000
_cell.length_b   1.000
_cell.length_c   1.000
_cell.angle_alpha   90.00
_cell.angle_beta   90.00
_cell.angle_gamma   90.00
#
_symmetry.space_group_name_H-M   'P 1'
#
loop_
_entity.id
_entity.type
_entity.pdbx_description
1 polymer ?
#
loop_
_entity_poly.entity_id
_entity_poly.type
_entity_poly.pdbx_seq_one_letter_code
_entity_poly.pdbx_strand_id
1 'polypeptide(L)'
;MATLYDLALQAIRKHWAENDNAYPQKLLLTPAQYDELMRARRNGRVAINMGDEGMDKERFMGVPLTQSDTTPGVLVAADGQEWPLAGG
;
A
#
# COMPACT_ATOMS: atom_id res chain seq x y z
N MET A 1 -1.95 -14.92 -9.51
CA MET A 1 -2.67 -14.06 -8.54
C MET A 1 -1.77 -12.90 -8.20
N ALA A 2 -2.23 -11.66 -8.33
CA ALA A 2 -1.49 -10.52 -7.80
C ALA A 2 -1.60 -10.54 -6.26
N THR A 3 -0.49 -10.27 -5.56
CA THR A 3 -0.53 -10.10 -4.09
C THR A 3 -1.00 -8.70 -3.73
N LEU A 4 -1.42 -8.46 -2.49
CA LEU A 4 -1.75 -7.11 -2.05
C LEU A 4 -0.59 -6.13 -2.23
N TYR A 5 0.66 -6.59 -2.09
CA TYR A 5 1.85 -5.78 -2.37
C TYR A 5 1.88 -5.30 -3.82
N ASP A 6 1.62 -6.19 -4.77
CA ASP A 6 1.61 -5.87 -6.20
C ASP A 6 0.48 -4.89 -6.53
N LEU A 7 -0.71 -5.13 -5.96
CA LEU A 7 -1.88 -4.27 -6.17
C LEU A 7 -1.66 -2.86 -5.61
N ALA A 8 -1.16 -2.74 -4.39
CA ALA A 8 -0.85 -1.45 -3.78
C ALA A 8 0.24 -0.71 -4.58
N LEU A 9 1.30 -1.41 -5.00
CA LEU A 9 2.37 -0.83 -5.80
C LEU A 9 1.86 -0.33 -7.15
N GLN A 10 1.05 -1.13 -7.84
CA GLN A 10 0.46 -0.75 -9.12
C GLN A 10 -0.49 0.45 -8.98
N ALA A 11 -1.34 0.47 -7.95
CA ALA A 11 -2.25 1.59 -7.71
C ALA A 11 -1.50 2.90 -7.46
N ILE A 12 -0.46 2.88 -6.62
CA ILE A 12 0.36 4.06 -6.33
C ILE A 12 1.09 4.54 -7.58
N ARG A 13 1.69 3.63 -8.35
CA ARG A 13 2.37 3.99 -9.61
C ARG A 13 1.41 4.59 -10.63
N LYS A 14 0.21 4.02 -10.75
CA LYS A 14 -0.84 4.54 -11.63
C LYS A 14 -1.29 5.93 -11.19
N HIS A 15 -1.51 6.13 -9.89
CA HIS A 15 -1.86 7.44 -9.34
C HIS A 15 -0.79 8.48 -9.67
N TRP A 16 0.49 8.20 -9.42
CA TRP A 16 1.58 9.12 -9.77
C TRP A 16 1.62 9.45 -11.27
N ALA A 17 1.39 8.47 -12.14
CA ALA A 17 1.37 8.68 -13.58
C ALA A 17 0.21 9.57 -14.04
N GLU A 18 -0.95 9.49 -13.39
CA GLU A 18 -2.17 10.23 -13.76
C GLU A 18 -2.32 11.57 -13.02
N ASN A 19 -1.50 11.82 -11.99
CA ASN A 19 -1.63 12.98 -11.09
C ASN A 19 -0.32 13.77 -10.93
N ASP A 20 0.50 13.87 -11.98
CA ASP A 20 1.75 14.66 -11.99
C ASP A 20 2.73 14.32 -10.84
N ASN A 21 2.80 13.04 -10.45
CA ASN A 21 3.56 12.54 -9.29
C ASN A 21 3.14 13.14 -7.94
N ALA A 22 1.94 13.71 -7.84
CA ALA A 22 1.36 14.09 -6.56
C ALA A 22 1.20 12.85 -5.66
N TYR A 23 1.52 12.98 -4.38
CA TYR A 23 1.37 11.86 -3.47
C TYR A 23 -0.10 11.62 -3.10
N PRO A 24 -0.58 10.36 -3.12
CA PRO A 24 -1.85 10.00 -2.51
C PRO A 24 -1.88 10.40 -1.03
N GLN A 25 -3.06 10.70 -0.51
CA GLN A 25 -3.23 11.07 0.89
C GLN A 25 -2.96 9.87 1.81
N LYS A 26 -3.46 8.68 1.44
CA LYS A 26 -3.34 7.45 2.24
C LYS A 26 -3.75 6.21 1.47
N LEU A 27 -3.34 5.05 1.97
CA LEU A 27 -3.80 3.73 1.59
C LEU A 27 -4.61 3.13 2.74
N LEU A 28 -5.91 2.96 2.53
CA LEU A 28 -6.84 2.33 3.44
C LEU A 28 -6.83 0.82 3.26
N LEU A 29 -6.53 0.08 4.31
CA LEU A 29 -6.48 -1.37 4.33
C LEU A 29 -7.30 -1.91 5.51
N THR A 30 -7.92 -3.08 5.36
CA THR A 30 -8.40 -3.81 6.55
C THR A 30 -7.23 -4.28 7.41
N PRO A 31 -7.45 -4.63 8.69
CA PRO A 31 -6.40 -5.22 9.52
C PRO A 31 -5.74 -6.45 8.87
N ALA A 32 -6.54 -7.33 8.26
CA ALA A 32 -6.03 -8.51 7.56
C ALA A 32 -5.17 -8.16 6.34
N GLN A 33 -5.57 -7.14 5.56
CA GLN A 33 -4.81 -6.64 4.43
C GLN A 33 -3.51 -5.97 4.89
N TYR A 34 -3.55 -5.17 5.94
CA TYR A 34 -2.34 -4.57 6.50
C TYR A 34 -1.32 -5.64 6.92
N ASP A 35 -1.76 -6.69 7.61
CA ASP A 35 -0.90 -7.81 8.00
C ASP A 35 -0.35 -8.58 6.80
N GLU A 36 -1.14 -8.77 5.75
CA GLU A 36 -0.67 -9.35 4.48
C GLU A 36 0.44 -8.50 3.85
N LEU A 37 0.23 -7.18 3.76
CA LEU A 37 1.22 -6.26 3.21
C LEU A 37 2.52 -6.27 4.03
N MET A 38 2.42 -6.23 5.36
CA MET A 38 3.58 -6.26 6.24
C MET A 38 4.35 -7.58 6.09
N ARG A 39 3.64 -8.71 6.02
CA ARG A 39 4.25 -10.03 5.80
C ARG A 39 4.98 -10.09 4.45
N ALA A 40 4.37 -9.59 3.38
CA ALA A 40 4.98 -9.55 2.06
C ALA A 40 6.27 -8.71 2.05
N ARG A 41 6.24 -7.52 2.69
CA ARG A 41 7.41 -6.64 2.83
C ARG A 41 8.53 -7.28 3.65
N ARG A 42 8.18 -7.95 4.74
CA ARG A 42 9.13 -8.70 5.58
C ARG A 42 9.82 -9.79 4.79
N ASN A 43 9.06 -10.58 4.04
CA ASN A 43 9.60 -11.66 3.21
C ASN A 43 10.59 -11.13 2.16
N GLY A 44 10.27 -10.00 1.52
CA GLY A 44 11.16 -9.36 0.55
C GLY A 44 12.48 -8.90 1.16
N ARG A 45 12.46 -8.38 2.40
CA ARG A 45 13.66 -7.95 3.14
C ARG A 45 14.53 -9.13 3.57
N VAL A 46 13.90 -10.18 4.10
CA VAL A 46 14.60 -11.42 4.48
C VAL A 46 15.30 -12.05 3.28
N ALA A 47 14.66 -12.04 2.10
CA ALA A 47 15.24 -12.57 0.87
C ALA A 47 16.55 -11.86 0.43
N ILE A 48 16.76 -10.62 0.87
CA ILE A 48 17.97 -9.83 0.58
C ILE A 48 18.88 -9.68 1.81
N ASN A 49 18.73 -10.55 2.82
CA ASN A 49 19.47 -10.52 4.09
C ASN A 49 19.33 -9.20 4.87
N MET A 50 18.23 -8.48 4.67
CA MET A 50 17.88 -7.30 5.47
C MET A 50 16.92 -7.72 6.58
N GLY A 51 17.25 -7.39 7.82
CA GLY A 51 16.33 -7.55 8.95
C GLY A 51 15.14 -6.58 8.89
N ASP A 52 14.29 -6.63 9.91
CA ASP A 52 13.12 -5.74 10.04
C ASP A 52 13.48 -4.32 10.44
N GLU A 53 14.71 -4.09 10.91
CA GLU A 53 15.16 -2.80 11.42
C GLU A 53 15.10 -1.72 10.34
N GLY A 54 14.43 -0.61 10.64
CA GLY A 54 14.22 0.49 9.69
C GLY A 54 13.12 0.23 8.64
N MET A 55 12.32 -0.84 8.77
CA MET A 55 11.11 -0.96 7.96
C MET A 55 10.04 0.03 8.46
N ASP A 56 9.73 1.03 7.64
CA ASP A 56 8.62 1.95 7.90
C ASP A 56 7.29 1.19 7.83
N LYS A 57 6.61 1.08 8.98
CA LYS A 57 5.32 0.41 9.14
C LYS A 57 4.15 1.36 8.93
N GLU A 58 4.39 2.66 8.98
CA GLU A 58 3.36 3.70 8.84
C GLU A 58 3.19 4.13 7.38
N ARG A 59 4.17 3.84 6.52
CA ARG A 59 4.12 4.18 5.10
C ARG A 59 4.50 3.03 4.19
N PHE A 60 3.91 3.04 3.01
CA PHE A 60 4.29 2.20 1.87
C PHE A 60 4.57 3.09 0.67
N MET A 61 5.78 3.00 0.11
CA MET A 61 6.21 3.88 -1.00
C MET A 61 6.08 5.39 -0.68
N GLY A 62 6.21 5.77 0.59
CA GLY A 62 6.00 7.15 1.07
C GLY A 62 4.54 7.55 1.33
N VAL A 63 3.58 6.73 0.89
CA VAL A 63 2.14 6.92 1.12
C VAL A 63 1.75 6.42 2.52
N PRO A 64 1.07 7.23 3.34
CA PRO A 64 0.58 6.81 4.65
C PRO A 64 -0.32 5.57 4.58
N LEU A 65 -0.11 4.61 5.47
CA LEU A 65 -1.00 3.47 5.68
C LEU A 65 -2.02 3.82 6.76
N THR A 66 -3.28 3.48 6.51
CA THR A 66 -4.37 3.67 7.48
C THR A 66 -5.22 2.41 7.50
N GLN A 67 -5.58 1.96 8.69
CA GLN A 67 -6.46 0.80 8.84
C GLN A 67 -7.93 1.24 8.88
N SER A 68 -8.80 0.50 8.20
CA SER A 68 -10.25 0.67 8.25
C SER A 68 -10.88 -0.71 8.46
N ASP A 69 -11.77 -0.82 9.45
CA ASP A 69 -12.44 -2.10 9.73
C ASP A 69 -13.44 -2.49 8.62
N THR A 70 -13.89 -1.52 7.82
CA THR A 70 -15.00 -1.68 6.88
C THR A 70 -14.62 -1.41 5.42
N THR A 71 -13.49 -0.74 5.17
CA THR A 71 -13.07 -0.34 3.82
C THR A 71 -11.91 -1.21 3.33
N PRO A 72 -12.16 -2.17 2.42
CA PRO A 72 -11.10 -3.01 1.89
C PRO A 72 -10.34 -2.31 0.78
N GLY A 73 -9.03 -2.18 0.96
CA GLY A 73 -8.05 -1.89 -0.11
C GLY A 73 -8.42 -0.70 -0.99
N VAL A 74 -8.30 0.52 -0.47
CA VAL A 74 -8.57 1.75 -1.23
C VAL A 74 -7.38 2.70 -1.13
N LEU A 75 -6.88 3.17 -2.27
CA LEU A 75 -5.96 4.30 -2.34
C LEU A 75 -6.77 5.59 -2.40
N VAL A 76 -6.54 6.50 -1.45
CA VAL A 76 -7.17 7.83 -1.47
C VAL A 76 -6.20 8.78 -2.18
N ALA A 77 -6.59 9.22 -3.38
CA ALA A 77 -5.81 10.11 -4.23
C ALA A 77 -5.62 11.50 -3.59
N ALA A 78 -4.73 12.30 -4.17
CA ALA A 78 -4.41 13.65 -3.69
C ALA A 78 -5.63 14.57 -3.62
N ASP A 79 -6.55 14.43 -4.57
CA ASP A 79 -7.83 15.16 -4.66
C ASP A 79 -8.95 14.58 -3.76
N GLY A 80 -8.67 13.48 -3.05
CA GLY A 80 -9.61 12.76 -2.21
C GLY A 80 -10.42 11.69 -2.93
N GLN A 81 -10.22 11.46 -4.23
CA GLN A 81 -10.90 10.39 -4.94
C GLN A 81 -10.43 9.01 -4.45
N GLU A 82 -11.37 8.10 -4.24
CA GLU A 82 -11.09 6.72 -3.85
C GLU A 82 -10.80 5.83 -5.06
N TRP A 83 -9.66 5.14 -5.03
CA TRP A 83 -9.19 4.24 -6.07
C TRP A 83 -9.07 2.84 -5.47
N PRO A 84 -10.05 1.95 -5.71
CA PRO A 84 -9.98 0.57 -5.24
C PRO A 84 -8.72 -0.13 -5.74
N LEU A 85 -8.02 -0.83 -4.85
CA LEU A 85 -6.98 -1.77 -5.22
C LEU A 85 -7.67 -2.94 -5.93
N ALA A 86 -7.50 -3.07 -7.24
CA ALA A 86 -8.18 -4.08 -8.02
C ALA A 86 -7.83 -5.51 -7.53
N GLY A 87 -8.70 -6.12 -6.74
CA GLY A 87 -8.46 -7.45 -6.16
C GLY A 87 -9.52 -7.86 -5.15
N GLY A 88 -10.73 -8.11 -5.66
CA GLY A 88 -11.89 -8.67 -4.95
C GLY A 88 -13.04 -8.86 -5.92
#